data_AF-A0A962V6U8-F1
#
_entry.id   AF-A0A962V6U8-F1
#
_cell.length_a   1.000
_cell.length_b   1.000
_cell.length_c   1.000
_cell.angle_alpha   90.00
_cell.angle_beta   90.00
_cell.angle_gamma   90.00
#
_symmetry.space_group_name_H-M   'P 1'
#
loop_
_entity.id
_entity.type
_entity.pdbx_description
1 polymer ?
#
loop_
_entity_poly.entity_id
_entity_poly.type
_entity_poly.pdbx_seq_one_letter_code
_entity_poly.pdbx_strand_id
1 'polypeptide(L)'
;MVSCSDEIDPLALPPEQRQYDTAQLLRGEQLYNQNCASCHGPGAVGSPNWRQRGADGHFPPPPLNGTAHTWHHPLAQLRHTIKDGGPPGQSNMPAWGAVLSDQEIDDIIAWFQSLWTHEVYAAWYRMEQRARANRG
;
A
#
# COMPACT_ATOMS: atom_id res chain seq x y z
N MET A 1 30.14 28.71 6.21
CA MET A 1 30.29 27.30 6.64
C MET A 1 28.90 26.71 6.69
N VAL A 2 28.61 25.70 5.88
CA VAL A 2 27.29 25.05 5.80
C VAL A 2 27.27 23.80 6.68
N SER A 3 26.11 23.58 7.33
CA SER A 3 25.54 22.33 7.87
C SER A 3 26.18 21.65 9.07
N CYS A 4 25.33 21.40 10.09
CA CYS A 4 24.83 20.06 10.40
C CYS A 4 23.40 20.15 10.98
N SER A 5 22.48 19.48 10.29
CA SER A 5 21.33 18.73 10.85
C SER A 5 20.25 19.49 11.63
N ASP A 6 19.28 20.03 10.90
CA ASP A 6 17.89 19.98 11.38
C ASP A 6 17.46 18.51 11.34
N GLU A 7 17.55 17.85 12.49
CA GLU A 7 16.96 16.54 12.72
C GLU A 7 15.44 16.67 12.56
N ILE A 8 14.94 16.41 11.34
CA ILE A 8 13.52 16.12 11.12
C ILE A 8 13.22 14.91 12.01
N ASP A 9 12.49 15.11 13.11
CA ASP A 9 11.99 14.03 13.94
C ASP A 9 11.29 13.01 13.03
N PRO A 10 11.82 11.77 12.88
CA PRO A 10 11.23 10.76 12.00
C PRO A 10 9.80 10.35 12.39
N LEU A 11 9.33 10.76 13.57
CA LEU A 11 7.99 10.55 14.07
C LEU A 11 7.00 11.65 13.66
N ALA A 12 7.48 12.81 13.20
CA ALA A 12 6.66 13.96 12.84
C ALA A 12 6.79 14.30 11.35
N LEU A 13 6.29 13.42 10.48
CA LEU A 13 6.05 13.80 9.08
C LEU A 13 4.64 14.35 9.00
N PRO A 14 4.42 15.67 8.99
CA PRO A 14 3.05 16.21 8.98
C PRO A 14 2.26 15.72 7.76
N PRO A 15 0.92 15.62 7.85
CA PRO A 15 0.07 15.07 6.78
C PRO A 15 0.24 15.79 5.43
N GLU A 16 0.71 17.04 5.43
CA GLU A 16 1.11 17.81 4.25
C GLU A 16 2.28 17.21 3.45
N GLN A 17 3.03 16.25 3.98
CA GLN A 17 4.11 15.55 3.25
C GLN A 17 3.63 14.30 2.50
N ARG A 18 2.33 13.97 2.55
CA ARG A 18 1.73 13.04 1.59
C ARG A 18 1.67 13.76 0.24
N GLN A 19 2.72 13.63 -0.56
CA GLN A 19 2.83 14.26 -1.89
C GLN A 19 1.93 13.56 -2.92
N TYR A 20 0.65 13.38 -2.59
CA TYR A 20 -0.36 12.88 -3.52
C TYR A 20 -1.14 14.06 -4.07
N ASP A 21 -1.22 14.17 -5.39
CA ASP A 21 -2.12 15.13 -6.01
C ASP A 21 -3.56 14.58 -6.04
N THR A 22 -4.54 15.49 -6.06
CA THR A 22 -5.96 15.11 -6.06
C THR A 22 -6.34 14.25 -7.26
N ALA A 23 -5.74 14.48 -8.43
CA ALA A 23 -6.07 13.72 -9.63
C ALA A 23 -5.56 12.26 -9.51
N GLN A 24 -4.38 12.05 -8.94
CA GLN A 24 -3.86 10.73 -8.59
C GLN A 24 -4.80 9.98 -7.65
N LEU A 25 -5.26 10.62 -6.57
CA LEU A 25 -6.16 9.96 -5.62
C LEU A 25 -7.51 9.58 -6.27
N LEU A 26 -8.07 10.45 -7.12
CA LEU A 26 -9.31 10.18 -7.83
C LEU A 26 -9.16 9.04 -8.84
N ARG A 27 -8.06 9.01 -9.61
CA ARG A 27 -7.76 7.89 -10.53
C ARG A 27 -7.58 6.60 -9.74
N GLY A 28 -6.81 6.64 -8.66
CA GLY A 28 -6.56 5.51 -7.79
C GLY A 28 -7.83 4.93 -7.18
N GLU A 29 -8.75 5.78 -6.70
CA GLU A 29 -10.06 5.37 -6.19
C GLU A 29 -10.87 4.64 -7.26
N GLN A 30 -10.97 5.23 -8.45
CA GLN A 30 -11.72 4.66 -9.56
C GLN A 30 -11.16 3.29 -9.95
N LEU A 31 -9.84 3.20 -10.13
CA LEU A 31 -9.15 1.96 -10.48
C LEU A 31 -9.30 0.90 -9.40
N TYR A 32 -9.17 1.27 -8.12
CA TYR A 32 -9.37 0.36 -7.00
C TYR A 32 -10.80 -0.20 -6.98
N ASN A 33 -11.81 0.66 -7.16
CA ASN A 33 -13.22 0.25 -7.16
C ASN A 33 -13.54 -0.69 -8.34
N GLN A 34 -12.91 -0.49 -9.48
CA GLN A 34 -13.09 -1.33 -10.66
C GLN A 34 -12.41 -2.70 -10.53
N ASN A 35 -11.22 -2.75 -9.93
CA ASN A 35 -10.34 -3.93 -10.04
C ASN A 35 -10.14 -4.68 -8.72
N CYS A 36 -10.19 -4.00 -7.58
CA CYS A 36 -9.72 -4.53 -6.30
C CYS A 36 -10.86 -4.71 -5.28
N ALA A 37 -11.86 -3.81 -5.30
CA ALA A 37 -12.91 -3.74 -4.29
C ALA A 37 -13.81 -4.98 -4.22
N SER A 38 -13.92 -5.77 -5.31
CA SER A 38 -14.66 -7.03 -5.31
C SER A 38 -14.14 -8.05 -4.29
N CYS A 39 -12.84 -8.00 -3.98
CA CYS A 39 -12.18 -8.89 -3.04
C CYS A 39 -11.74 -8.17 -1.76
N HIS A 40 -11.16 -6.98 -1.87
CA HIS A 40 -10.66 -6.20 -0.73
C HIS A 40 -11.73 -5.28 -0.10
N GLY A 41 -12.95 -5.27 -0.65
CA GLY A 41 -14.06 -4.48 -0.15
C GLY A 41 -13.96 -2.98 -0.45
N PRO A 42 -15.08 -2.24 -0.35
CA PRO A 42 -15.08 -0.78 -0.44
C PRO A 42 -14.23 -0.19 0.68
N GLY A 43 -13.48 0.89 0.39
CA GLY A 43 -12.60 1.53 1.37
C GLY A 43 -11.49 0.62 1.91
N ALA A 44 -11.12 -0.43 1.16
CA ALA A 44 -9.98 -1.30 1.48
C ALA A 44 -10.05 -1.98 2.86
N VAL A 45 -11.25 -2.36 3.30
CA VAL A 45 -11.49 -2.98 4.61
C VAL A 45 -11.10 -4.46 4.69
N GLY A 46 -10.91 -5.14 3.56
CA GLY A 46 -10.58 -6.56 3.48
C GLY A 46 -11.76 -7.48 3.89
N SER A 47 -11.47 -8.78 3.93
CA SER A 47 -12.42 -9.79 4.40
C SER A 47 -12.39 -9.93 5.93
N PRO A 48 -13.53 -10.13 6.63
CA PRO A 48 -13.56 -10.26 8.09
C PRO A 48 -12.62 -11.33 8.68
N ASN A 49 -12.41 -12.43 7.95
CA ASN A 49 -11.60 -13.57 8.39
C ASN A 49 -10.20 -13.60 7.74
N TRP A 50 -9.67 -12.46 7.30
CA TRP A 50 -8.40 -12.39 6.56
C TRP A 50 -7.18 -13.01 7.26
N ARG A 51 -7.23 -13.22 8.58
CA ARG A 51 -6.18 -13.88 9.37
C ARG A 51 -6.26 -15.41 9.39
N GLN A 52 -7.33 -16.00 8.86
CA GLN A 52 -7.56 -17.44 8.89
C GLN A 52 -7.56 -17.98 7.46
N ARG A 53 -6.87 -19.11 7.24
CA ARG A 53 -6.90 -19.77 5.93
C ARG A 53 -8.30 -20.33 5.66
N GLY A 54 -8.75 -20.19 4.43
CA GLY A 54 -9.98 -20.79 3.94
C GLY A 54 -9.85 -22.30 3.74
N ALA A 55 -10.94 -22.93 3.28
CA ALA A 55 -10.97 -24.36 2.96
C ALA A 55 -10.00 -24.74 1.83
N ASP A 56 -9.66 -23.79 0.96
CA ASP A 56 -8.66 -23.93 -0.11
C ASP A 56 -7.22 -23.74 0.40
N GLY A 57 -7.03 -23.51 1.71
CA GLY A 57 -5.74 -23.29 2.33
C GLY A 57 -5.16 -21.88 2.12
N HIS A 58 -5.85 -20.96 1.44
CA HIS A 58 -5.34 -19.62 1.17
C HIS A 58 -5.87 -18.59 2.17
N PHE A 59 -5.13 -17.50 2.38
CA PHE A 59 -5.61 -16.36 3.17
C PHE A 59 -6.58 -15.50 2.33
N PRO A 60 -7.72 -15.09 2.91
CA PRO A 60 -8.59 -14.11 2.28
C PRO A 60 -7.90 -12.74 2.12
N PRO A 61 -8.44 -11.84 1.28
CA PRO A 61 -7.88 -10.51 1.05
C PRO A 61 -7.75 -9.71 2.35
N PRO A 62 -6.54 -9.26 2.73
CA PRO A 62 -6.35 -8.45 3.93
C PRO A 62 -6.87 -7.02 3.74
N PRO A 63 -7.19 -6.32 4.84
CA PRO A 63 -7.42 -4.88 4.81
C PRO A 63 -6.18 -4.15 4.25
N LEU A 64 -6.39 -3.19 3.34
CA LEU A 64 -5.33 -2.33 2.81
C LEU A 64 -5.40 -0.91 3.36
N ASN A 65 -6.47 -0.55 4.09
CA ASN A 65 -6.70 0.78 4.67
C ASN A 65 -5.91 1.09 5.95
N GLY A 66 -4.85 0.33 6.25
CA GLY A 66 -3.97 0.58 7.39
C GLY A 66 -4.37 -0.13 8.69
N THR A 67 -5.47 -0.90 8.69
CA THR A 67 -5.89 -1.71 9.87
C THR A 67 -5.22 -3.09 9.94
N ALA A 68 -4.42 -3.44 8.93
CA ALA A 68 -3.62 -4.66 8.87
C ALA A 68 -2.12 -4.33 8.71
N HIS A 69 -1.32 -5.27 8.22
CA HIS A 69 0.14 -5.16 8.18
C HIS A 69 0.69 -4.56 6.86
N THR A 70 -0.17 -4.04 5.98
CA THR A 70 0.23 -3.48 4.66
C THR A 70 1.31 -2.41 4.77
N TRP A 71 1.30 -1.62 5.84
CA TRP A 71 2.28 -0.56 6.11
C TRP A 71 3.70 -1.07 6.39
N HIS A 72 3.90 -2.36 6.67
CA HIS A 72 5.24 -2.95 6.80
C HIS A 72 5.97 -3.14 5.47
N HIS A 73 5.26 -3.02 4.34
CA HIS A 73 5.79 -3.31 3.02
C HIS A 73 6.18 -2.01 2.28
N PRO A 74 7.44 -1.87 1.83
CA PRO A 74 7.86 -0.73 1.03
C PRO A 74 7.14 -0.71 -0.32
N LEU A 75 7.11 0.45 -0.98
CA LEU A 75 6.36 0.70 -2.21
C LEU A 75 6.67 -0.33 -3.30
N ALA A 76 7.94 -0.67 -3.47
CA ALA A 76 8.37 -1.65 -4.46
C ALA A 76 7.82 -3.06 -4.19
N GLN A 77 7.64 -3.44 -2.92
CA GLN A 77 7.04 -4.72 -2.57
C GLN A 77 5.53 -4.70 -2.81
N LEU A 78 4.86 -3.59 -2.49
CA LEU A 78 3.43 -3.41 -2.80
C LEU A 78 3.18 -3.50 -4.32
N ARG A 79 4.01 -2.80 -5.12
CA ARG A 79 3.97 -2.89 -6.60
C ARG A 79 4.18 -4.32 -7.07
N HIS A 80 5.19 -5.03 -6.54
CA HIS A 80 5.47 -6.41 -6.92
C HIS A 80 4.27 -7.32 -6.64
N THR A 81 3.67 -7.23 -5.45
CA THR A 81 2.46 -8.00 -5.11
C THR A 81 1.28 -7.70 -6.05
N ILE A 82 1.08 -6.44 -6.46
CA ILE A 82 0.01 -6.11 -7.41
C ILE A 82 0.34 -6.64 -8.81
N LYS A 83 1.57 -6.42 -9.28
CA LYS A 83 2.00 -6.84 -10.62
C LYS A 83 1.98 -8.35 -10.80
N ASP A 84 2.53 -9.07 -9.83
CA ASP A 84 2.84 -10.50 -9.95
C ASP A 84 1.85 -11.38 -9.15
N GLY A 85 0.94 -10.77 -8.40
CA GLY A 85 -0.07 -11.43 -7.60
C GLY A 85 0.38 -11.70 -6.16
N GLY A 86 -0.52 -12.29 -5.39
CA GLY A 86 -0.26 -12.63 -4.00
C GLY A 86 0.78 -13.76 -3.85
N PRO A 87 1.37 -13.94 -2.66
CA PRO A 87 2.41 -14.94 -2.47
C PRO A 87 1.92 -16.36 -2.86
N PRO A 88 2.68 -17.09 -3.71
CA PRO A 88 2.28 -18.40 -4.21
C PRO A 88 1.92 -19.38 -3.08
N GLY A 89 0.80 -20.09 -3.23
CA GLY A 89 0.30 -21.05 -2.24
C GLY A 89 -0.20 -20.43 -0.92
N GLN A 90 -0.29 -19.09 -0.85
CA GLN A 90 -0.80 -18.39 0.33
C GLN A 90 -1.94 -17.44 0.02
N SER A 91 -2.02 -16.90 -1.20
CA SER A 91 -3.08 -15.97 -1.63
C SER A 91 -3.67 -16.38 -2.98
N ASN A 92 -4.95 -16.07 -3.16
CA ASN A 92 -5.66 -16.18 -4.44
C ASN A 92 -5.60 -14.88 -5.28
N MET A 93 -4.84 -13.87 -4.84
CA MET A 93 -4.76 -12.60 -5.54
C MET A 93 -4.07 -12.79 -6.91
N PRO A 94 -4.74 -12.47 -8.03
CA PRO A 94 -4.16 -12.63 -9.36
C PRO A 94 -3.11 -11.55 -9.65
N ALA A 95 -2.27 -11.82 -10.66
CA ALA A 95 -1.31 -10.86 -11.21
C ALA A 95 -2.04 -9.79 -12.05
N TRP A 96 -1.69 -8.52 -11.85
CA TRP A 96 -2.30 -7.39 -12.57
C TRP A 96 -1.35 -6.70 -13.56
N GLY A 97 -0.09 -7.11 -13.65
CA GLY A 97 0.93 -6.43 -14.47
C GLY A 97 0.68 -6.44 -15.98
N ALA A 98 -0.25 -7.28 -16.48
CA ALA A 98 -0.69 -7.28 -17.88
C ALA A 98 -1.94 -6.41 -18.12
N VAL A 99 -2.59 -5.94 -17.05
CA VAL A 99 -3.86 -5.19 -17.11
C VAL A 99 -3.66 -3.73 -16.71
N LEU A 100 -2.80 -3.47 -15.72
CA LEU A 100 -2.53 -2.15 -15.17
C LEU A 100 -1.10 -1.72 -15.49
N SER A 101 -0.95 -0.46 -15.88
CA SER A 101 0.35 0.19 -15.98
C SER A 101 0.95 0.47 -14.59
N ASP A 102 2.26 0.72 -14.55
CA ASP A 102 2.97 1.07 -13.32
C ASP A 102 2.38 2.31 -12.63
N GLN A 103 1.97 3.30 -13.43
CA GLN A 103 1.34 4.52 -12.90
C GLN A 103 -0.03 4.23 -12.29
N GLU A 104 -0.84 3.36 -12.90
CA GLU A 104 -2.15 2.99 -12.36
C GLU A 104 -2.02 2.20 -11.05
N ILE A 105 -1.00 1.33 -10.96
CA ILE A 105 -0.67 0.61 -9.73
C ILE A 105 -0.26 1.60 -8.63
N ASP A 106 0.55 2.61 -8.97
CA ASP A 106 0.94 3.66 -8.03
C ASP A 106 -0.24 4.50 -7.56
N ASP A 107 -1.15 4.85 -8.46
CA ASP A 107 -2.35 5.61 -8.13
C ASP A 107 -3.26 4.81 -7.18
N ILE A 108 -3.44 3.49 -7.41
CA ILE A 108 -4.17 2.60 -6.49
C ILE A 108 -3.51 2.57 -5.11
N ILE A 109 -2.17 2.45 -5.06
CA ILE A 109 -1.42 2.42 -3.79
C ILE A 109 -1.58 3.74 -3.06
N ALA A 110 -1.37 4.87 -3.73
CA ALA A 110 -1.54 6.20 -3.18
C ALA A 110 -2.94 6.38 -2.59
N TRP A 111 -3.99 5.91 -3.30
CA TRP A 111 -5.36 5.99 -2.82
C TRP A 111 -5.57 5.22 -1.51
N PHE A 112 -5.22 3.93 -1.42
CA PHE A 112 -5.47 3.21 -0.16
C PHE A 112 -4.56 3.69 0.98
N GLN A 113 -3.37 4.22 0.67
CA GLN A 113 -2.49 4.87 1.64
C GLN A 113 -3.08 6.20 2.16
N SER A 114 -3.87 6.89 1.35
CA SER A 114 -4.57 8.10 1.79
C SER A 114 -5.59 7.82 2.90
N LEU A 115 -6.11 6.59 2.97
CA LEU A 115 -7.03 6.13 4.03
C LEU A 115 -6.33 5.88 5.37
N TRP A 116 -4.99 5.82 5.39
CA TRP A 116 -4.23 5.50 6.59
C TRP A 116 -4.23 6.68 7.55
N THR A 117 -4.24 6.39 8.85
CA THR A 117 -3.99 7.41 9.86
C THR A 117 -2.60 8.01 9.68
N HIS A 118 -2.38 9.17 10.28
CA HIS A 118 -1.10 9.86 10.23
C HIS A 118 0.05 8.96 10.72
N GLU A 119 -0.18 8.24 11.81
CA GLU A 119 0.80 7.38 12.49
C GLU A 119 1.17 6.17 11.63
N VAL A 120 0.18 5.51 11.01
CA VAL A 120 0.41 4.36 10.13
C VAL A 120 1.20 4.77 8.89
N TYR A 121 0.84 5.91 8.29
CA TYR A 121 1.58 6.45 7.15
C TYR A 121 3.02 6.81 7.50
N ALA A 122 3.24 7.48 8.64
CA ALA A 122 4.58 7.82 9.10
C ALA A 122 5.43 6.56 9.36
N ALA A 123 4.83 5.51 9.92
CA ALA A 123 5.50 4.22 10.12
C ALA A 123 5.91 3.57 8.79
N TRP A 124 5.02 3.54 7.81
CA TRP A 124 5.34 3.07 6.46
C TRP A 124 6.44 3.92 5.81
N TYR A 125 6.38 5.24 5.90
CA TYR A 125 7.37 6.11 5.28
C TYR A 125 8.78 5.84 5.82
N ARG A 126 8.92 5.59 7.13
CA ARG A 126 10.21 5.15 7.70
C ARG A 126 10.69 3.82 7.12
N MET A 127 9.78 2.85 6.91
CA MET A 127 10.11 1.58 6.27
C MET A 127 10.54 1.78 4.81
N GLU A 128 9.85 2.64 4.07
CA GLU A 128 10.18 2.99 2.69
C GLU A 128 11.56 3.66 2.59
N GLN A 129 11.88 4.61 3.46
CA GLN A 129 13.19 5.27 3.48
C GLN A 129 14.33 4.27 3.74
N ARG A 130 14.13 3.35 4.69
CA ARG A 130 15.10 2.28 4.97
C ARG A 130 15.29 1.36 3.75
N ALA A 131 14.20 0.97 3.10
CA ALA A 131 14.26 0.12 1.92
C ALA A 131 14.99 0.81 0.74
N ARG A 132 14.84 2.13 0.59
CA ARG A 132 15.58 2.93 -0.41
C ARG A 132 17.06 3.02 -0.10
N ALA A 133 17.41 3.29 1.16
CA ALA A 133 18.81 3.38 1.59
C ALA A 133 19.59 2.08 1.36
N ASN A 134 18.95 0.92 1.55
CA ASN A 134 19.59 -0.39 1.37
C ASN A 134 19.73 -0.83 -0.11
N ARG A 135 19.33 0.00 -1.08
CA ARG A 135 19.39 -0.29 -2.52
C ARG A 135 20.46 0.51 -3.26
N GLY A 136 21.11 1.46 -2.59
CA GLY A 136 22.28 2.20 -3.10
C GLY A 136 23.58 1.58 -2.60
#